data_AF-A0A7V5FRZ7-F1
#
_entry.id   AF-A0A7V5FRZ7-F1
#
_cell.length_a   1.000
_cell.length_b   1.000
_cell.length_c   1.000
_cell.angle_alpha   90.00
_cell.angle_beta   90.00
_cell.angle_gamma   90.00
#
_symmetry.space_group_name_H-M   'P 1'
#
loop_
_entity.id
_entity.type
_entity.pdbx_description
1 polymer ?
#
loop_
_entity_poly.entity_id
_entity_poly.type
_entity_poly.pdbx_seq_one_letter_code
_entity_poly.pdbx_strand_id
1 'polypeptide(L)'
;MRHVQFILLTTAIFIPLVCSEGMAWDDITTLSAGGDAKEVGINKDMQKLKIACQDKPIIVNTVVMREGGKKTPFTLGKKFNPKEEYVLDLGGKHHVTGFRISDDLKGTYKLQVE
;
A
#
# COMPACT_ATOMS: atom_id res chain seq x y z
N MET A 1 25.31 -48.26 49.80
CA MET A 1 24.06 -47.50 49.60
C MET A 1 24.34 -46.43 48.56
N ARG A 2 23.94 -46.63 47.30
CA ARG A 2 24.21 -45.71 46.18
C ARG A 2 22.94 -44.90 45.90
N HIS A 3 23.02 -43.58 46.05
CA HIS A 3 21.95 -42.65 45.73
C HIS A 3 21.75 -42.55 44.22
N VAL A 4 20.51 -42.74 43.77
CA VAL A 4 20.06 -42.58 42.38
C VAL A 4 19.41 -41.20 42.27
N GLN A 5 20.02 -40.32 41.49
CA GLN A 5 19.53 -38.95 41.27
C GLN A 5 18.67 -38.94 39.99
N PHE A 6 17.35 -38.82 40.17
CA PHE A 6 16.36 -38.68 39.10
C PHE A 6 16.42 -37.27 38.51
N ILE A 7 16.71 -37.15 37.22
CA ILE A 7 16.62 -35.89 36.47
C ILE A 7 15.26 -35.86 35.79
N LEU A 8 14.39 -34.95 36.24
CA LEU A 8 13.09 -34.67 35.64
C LEU A 8 13.30 -33.80 34.39
N LEU A 9 12.93 -34.31 33.22
CA LEU A 9 12.96 -33.58 31.95
C LEU A 9 11.61 -32.87 31.76
N THR A 10 11.56 -31.56 31.96
CA THR A 10 10.39 -30.73 31.65
C THR A 10 10.41 -30.32 30.18
N THR A 11 9.58 -30.97 29.38
CA THR A 11 9.36 -30.62 27.97
C THR A 11 8.50 -29.37 27.89
N ALA A 12 9.10 -28.24 27.50
CA ALA A 12 8.36 -27.01 27.18
C ALA A 12 7.66 -27.17 25.82
N ILE A 13 6.33 -27.12 25.82
CA ILE A 13 5.51 -27.07 24.61
C ILE A 13 5.55 -25.64 24.07
N PHE A 14 6.21 -25.45 22.93
CA PHE A 14 6.26 -24.19 22.20
C PHE A 14 5.02 -24.12 21.29
N ILE A 15 4.05 -23.26 21.61
CA ILE A 15 2.92 -22.97 20.73
C ILE A 15 3.41 -21.88 19.75
N PRO A 16 3.52 -22.15 18.44
CA PRO A 16 3.82 -21.08 17.48
C PRO A 16 2.62 -20.13 17.44
N LEU A 17 2.91 -18.87 17.77
CA LEU A 17 2.02 -17.74 17.56
C LEU A 17 1.76 -17.63 16.06
N VAL A 18 0.57 -18.03 15.61
CA VAL A 18 0.14 -17.81 14.23
C VAL A 18 -0.14 -16.31 14.08
N CYS A 19 0.88 -15.55 13.66
CA CYS A 19 0.66 -14.18 13.20
C CYS A 19 -0.30 -14.25 12.01
N SER A 20 -1.48 -13.67 12.17
CA SER A 20 -2.42 -13.43 11.08
C SER A 20 -1.70 -12.56 10.03
N GLU A 21 -1.49 -13.10 8.84
CA GLU A 21 -1.16 -12.33 7.63
C GLU A 21 -2.35 -11.44 7.30
N GLY A 22 -2.48 -10.32 8.02
CA GLY A 22 -3.24 -9.19 7.51
C GLY A 22 -2.56 -8.77 6.22
N MET A 23 -3.30 -8.80 5.10
CA MET A 23 -2.81 -8.43 3.77
C MET A 23 -1.99 -7.14 3.87
N ALA A 24 -0.67 -7.26 3.69
CA ALA A 24 0.26 -6.17 3.88
C ALA A 24 0.22 -5.29 2.63
N TRP A 25 -0.20 -4.03 2.79
CA TRP A 25 -0.07 -3.05 1.73
C TRP A 25 1.39 -2.86 1.38
N ASP A 26 1.71 -2.94 0.09
CA ASP A 26 3.07 -2.74 -0.39
C ASP A 26 3.33 -1.28 -0.71
N ASP A 27 4.37 -0.73 -0.10
CA ASP A 27 4.79 0.65 -0.32
C ASP A 27 5.43 0.82 -1.70
N ILE A 28 4.90 1.74 -2.50
CA ILE A 28 5.43 2.04 -3.84
C ILE A 28 6.35 3.24 -3.80
N THR A 29 5.83 4.39 -3.38
CA THR A 29 6.59 5.64 -3.33
C THR A 29 5.86 6.71 -2.52
N THR A 30 6.55 7.81 -2.23
CA THR A 30 5.98 9.05 -1.70
C THR A 30 6.17 10.16 -2.73
N LEU A 31 5.11 10.91 -3.01
CA LEU A 31 5.09 11.99 -3.99
C LEU A 31 4.78 13.32 -3.33
N SER A 32 5.34 14.39 -3.89
CA SER A 32 4.94 15.76 -3.59
C SER A 32 3.92 16.25 -4.62
N ALA A 33 2.77 16.72 -4.16
CA ALA A 33 1.78 17.36 -5.00
C ALA A 33 2.30 18.72 -5.51
N GLY A 34 1.81 19.17 -6.66
CA GLY A 34 2.27 20.43 -7.23
C GLY A 34 1.59 20.93 -8.50
N GLY A 35 0.48 20.34 -8.93
CA GLY A 35 -0.24 20.77 -10.14
C GLY A 35 0.17 19.99 -11.41
N ASP A 36 1.41 19.52 -11.45
CA ASP A 36 1.91 18.69 -12.55
C ASP A 36 1.61 17.21 -12.31
N ALA A 37 1.18 16.55 -13.38
CA ALA A 37 0.95 15.12 -13.34
C ALA A 37 2.26 14.34 -13.33
N LYS A 38 2.32 13.33 -12.46
CA LYS A 38 3.51 12.50 -12.21
C LYS A 38 3.28 11.09 -12.70
N GLU A 39 4.33 10.48 -13.26
CA GLU A 39 4.33 9.08 -13.68
C GLU A 39 5.07 8.24 -12.64
N VAL A 40 4.44 7.17 -12.18
CA VAL A 40 5.01 6.19 -11.24
C VAL A 40 5.04 4.86 -11.95
N GLY A 41 6.23 4.37 -12.26
CA GLY A 41 6.41 3.02 -12.78
C GLY A 41 6.13 2.00 -11.68
N ILE A 42 5.31 1.00 -11.99
CA ILE A 42 5.05 -0.17 -11.15
C ILE A 42 5.06 -1.39 -12.07
N ASN A 43 5.40 -2.59 -11.62
CA ASN A 43 5.38 -3.75 -12.51
C ASN A 43 4.89 -4.96 -11.71
N LYS A 44 3.60 -4.92 -11.37
CA LYS A 44 3.03 -5.80 -10.35
C LYS A 44 1.56 -6.08 -10.61
N ASP A 45 1.12 -7.25 -10.16
CA ASP A 45 -0.30 -7.57 -10.06
C ASP A 45 -0.91 -6.94 -8.81
N MET A 46 -2.03 -6.23 -8.95
CA MET A 46 -2.75 -5.61 -7.85
C MET A 46 -4.23 -5.45 -8.17
N GLN A 47 -5.04 -5.20 -7.16
CA GLN A 47 -6.47 -4.94 -7.27
C GLN A 47 -6.87 -3.59 -6.66
N LYS A 48 -6.04 -3.02 -5.80
CA LYS A 48 -6.31 -1.74 -5.15
C LYS A 48 -5.08 -0.84 -5.12
N LEU A 49 -5.34 0.46 -5.19
CA LEU A 49 -4.36 1.52 -4.96
C LEU A 49 -4.79 2.34 -3.77
N LYS A 50 -3.93 2.45 -2.76
CA LYS A 50 -4.14 3.33 -1.62
C LYS A 50 -3.32 4.61 -1.75
N ILE A 51 -3.97 5.74 -1.49
CA ILE A 51 -3.40 7.08 -1.47
C ILE A 51 -3.53 7.61 -0.04
N ALA A 52 -2.41 7.82 0.64
CA ALA A 52 -2.39 8.29 2.03
C ALA A 52 -1.71 9.66 2.14
N CYS A 53 -2.48 10.69 2.45
CA CYS A 53 -1.98 12.06 2.63
C CYS A 53 -1.17 12.18 3.92
N GLN A 54 0.02 12.77 3.86
CA GLN A 54 0.96 12.79 4.98
C GLN A 54 0.86 14.08 5.80
N ASP A 55 1.21 15.23 5.21
CA ASP A 55 1.56 16.44 5.98
C ASP A 55 0.64 17.64 5.72
N LYS A 56 0.37 17.97 4.46
CA LYS A 56 -0.49 19.10 4.05
C LYS A 56 -1.57 18.62 3.09
N PRO A 57 -2.67 19.37 2.94
CA PRO A 57 -3.72 18.98 2.02
C PRO A 57 -3.21 18.80 0.59
N ILE A 58 -3.77 17.81 -0.09
CA ILE A 58 -3.58 17.57 -1.52
C ILE A 58 -4.94 17.44 -2.21
N ILE A 59 -4.97 17.63 -3.52
CA ILE A 59 -6.10 17.22 -4.36
C ILE A 59 -5.57 16.18 -5.33
N VAL A 60 -6.24 15.03 -5.43
CA VAL A 60 -6.01 14.08 -6.52
C VAL A 60 -7.19 14.19 -7.49
N ASN A 61 -6.90 14.67 -8.69
CA ASN A 61 -7.90 14.90 -9.72
C ASN A 61 -8.19 13.61 -10.48
N THR A 62 -7.13 12.94 -10.94
CA THR A 62 -7.24 11.76 -11.80
C THR A 62 -6.06 10.82 -11.57
N VAL A 63 -6.34 9.53 -11.47
CA VAL A 63 -5.34 8.46 -11.57
C VAL A 63 -5.57 7.73 -12.88
N VAL A 64 -4.54 7.61 -13.71
CA VAL A 64 -4.59 6.79 -14.93
C VAL A 64 -3.74 5.56 -14.68
N MET A 65 -4.38 4.40 -14.60
CA MET A 65 -3.71 3.11 -14.56
C MET A 65 -3.18 2.75 -15.94
N ARG A 66 -1.93 2.29 -16.01
CA ARG A 66 -1.27 1.82 -17.22
C ARG A 66 -1.07 0.31 -17.17
N GLU A 67 -1.54 -0.38 -18.18
CA GLU A 67 -1.33 -1.83 -18.39
C GLU A 67 -0.56 -2.00 -19.72
N GLY A 68 0.72 -1.63 -19.73
CA GLY A 68 1.55 -1.51 -20.92
C GLY A 68 1.04 -0.39 -21.84
N GLY A 69 0.39 -0.77 -22.95
CA GLY A 69 -0.17 0.17 -23.92
C GLY A 69 -1.56 0.69 -23.57
N LYS A 70 -2.29 0.03 -22.66
CA LYS A 70 -3.65 0.40 -22.28
C LYS A 70 -3.65 1.44 -21.15
N LYS A 71 -4.58 2.39 -21.22
CA LYS A 71 -4.79 3.46 -20.23
C LYS A 71 -6.23 3.42 -19.71
N THR A 72 -6.38 3.37 -18.39
CA THR A 72 -7.69 3.36 -17.72
C THR A 72 -7.76 4.53 -16.74
N PRO A 73 -8.56 5.58 -17.02
CA PRO A 73 -8.68 6.74 -16.14
C PRO A 73 -9.69 6.51 -15.00
N PHE A 74 -9.33 6.96 -13.80
CA PHE A 74 -10.18 7.06 -12.62
C PHE A 74 -10.24 8.52 -12.18
N THR A 75 -11.38 9.16 -12.39
CA THR A 75 -11.61 10.55 -11.95
C THR A 75 -12.00 10.55 -10.47
N LEU A 76 -11.17 11.19 -9.66
CA LEU A 76 -11.37 11.27 -8.20
C LEU A 76 -11.90 12.64 -7.79
N GLY A 77 -11.27 13.72 -8.27
CA GLY A 77 -11.61 15.09 -7.88
C GLY A 77 -11.63 15.31 -6.36
N LYS A 78 -10.84 14.54 -5.61
CA LYS A 78 -10.94 14.45 -4.16
C LYS A 78 -9.84 15.26 -3.49
N LYS A 79 -10.25 16.14 -2.58
CA LYS A 79 -9.34 16.77 -1.61
C LYS A 79 -9.10 15.80 -0.45
N PHE A 80 -7.85 15.73 -0.03
CA PHE A 80 -7.40 14.97 1.12
C PHE A 80 -6.85 15.95 2.16
N ASN A 81 -7.28 15.80 3.40
CA ASN A 81 -6.64 16.45 4.54
C ASN A 81 -5.47 15.58 5.06
N PRO A 82 -4.54 16.15 5.84
CA PRO A 82 -3.46 15.37 6.43
C PRO A 82 -3.97 14.14 7.20
N LYS A 83 -3.30 13.00 7.02
CA LYS A 83 -3.66 11.69 7.59
C LYS A 83 -4.93 11.05 7.03
N GLU A 84 -5.58 11.65 6.03
CA GLU A 84 -6.65 10.97 5.30
C GLU A 84 -6.09 9.97 4.30
N GLU A 85 -6.76 8.82 4.21
CA GLU A 85 -6.46 7.77 3.25
C GLU A 85 -7.66 7.55 2.31
N TYR A 86 -7.38 7.11 1.10
CA TYR A 86 -8.39 6.65 0.16
C TYR A 86 -7.90 5.40 -0.54
N VAL A 87 -8.79 4.44 -0.70
CA VAL A 87 -8.54 3.20 -1.44
C VAL A 87 -9.36 3.26 -2.72
N LEU A 88 -8.64 3.24 -3.84
CA LEU A 88 -9.21 3.08 -5.17
C LEU A 88 -9.27 1.59 -5.50
N ASP A 89 -10.47 1.08 -5.72
CA ASP A 89 -10.69 -0.25 -6.29
C ASP A 89 -10.48 -0.20 -7.81
N LEU A 90 -9.66 -1.11 -8.34
CA LEU A 90 -9.35 -1.17 -9.77
C LEU A 90 -10.37 -2.01 -10.56
N GLY A 91 -11.34 -2.64 -9.88
CA GLY A 91 -12.41 -3.43 -10.51
C GLY A 91 -12.02 -4.88 -10.77
N GLY A 92 -10.97 -5.39 -10.12
CA GLY A 92 -10.44 -6.73 -10.29
C GLY A 92 -8.93 -6.77 -10.16
N LYS A 93 -8.32 -7.93 -10.46
CA LYS A 93 -6.85 -8.08 -10.47
C LYS A 93 -6.29 -7.65 -11.82
N HIS A 94 -5.32 -6.73 -11.79
CA HIS A 94 -4.69 -6.13 -12.97
C HIS A 94 -3.17 -6.24 -12.89
N HIS A 95 -2.53 -6.49 -14.04
CA HIS A 95 -1.08 -6.36 -14.16
C HIS A 95 -0.72 -4.92 -14.53
N VAL A 96 -0.36 -4.13 -13.53
CA VAL A 96 -0.15 -2.68 -13.70
C VAL A 96 1.32 -2.39 -13.93
N THR A 97 1.58 -1.61 -14.98
CA THR A 97 2.90 -1.12 -15.42
C THR A 97 3.21 0.31 -14.99
N GLY A 98 2.20 1.06 -14.57
CA GLY A 98 2.39 2.41 -14.06
C GLY A 98 1.10 3.10 -13.65
N PHE A 99 1.26 4.22 -12.94
CA PHE A 99 0.19 5.18 -12.70
C PHE A 99 0.62 6.56 -13.16
N ARG A 100 -0.27 7.28 -13.86
CA ARG A 100 -0.15 8.73 -14.05
C ARG A 100 -1.11 9.42 -13.11
N ILE A 101 -0.60 10.23 -12.20
CA ILE A 101 -1.40 10.88 -11.16
C ILE A 101 -1.40 12.37 -11.41
N SER A 102 -2.58 12.94 -11.62
CA SER A 102 -2.81 14.38 -11.69
C SER A 102 -3.23 14.89 -10.33
N ASP A 103 -2.44 15.77 -9.75
CA ASP A 103 -2.66 16.32 -8.41
C ASP A 103 -2.47 17.83 -8.36
N ASP A 104 -2.85 18.43 -7.25
CA ASP A 104 -2.71 19.86 -6.96
C ASP A 104 -2.43 20.08 -5.45
N LEU A 105 -2.16 21.33 -5.09
CA LEU A 105 -1.68 21.81 -3.78
C LEU A 105 -0.21 21.44 -3.52
N LYS A 106 0.23 21.53 -2.26
CA LYS A 106 1.65 21.48 -1.86
C LYS A 106 1.94 20.47 -0.74
N GLY A 107 1.09 19.47 -0.58
CA GLY A 107 1.30 18.37 0.37
C GLY A 107 2.03 17.19 -0.22
N THR A 108 2.27 16.19 0.61
CA THR A 108 2.89 14.92 0.23
C THR A 108 1.93 13.77 0.49
N TYR A 109 2.03 12.73 -0.33
CA TYR A 109 1.21 11.53 -0.20
C TYR A 109 1.99 10.27 -0.55
N LYS A 110 1.61 9.19 0.13
CA LYS A 110 2.17 7.86 -0.07
C LYS A 110 1.24 7.03 -0.95
N LEU A 111 1.83 6.29 -1.88
CA LEU A 111 1.14 5.30 -2.69
C LEU A 111 1.48 3.90 -2.18
N GLN A 112 0.44 3.10 -1.99
CA GLN A 112 0.57 1.70 -1.60
C GLN A 112 -0.38 0.84 -2.43
N VAL A 113 -0.09 -0.43 -2.61
CA VAL A 113 -0.92 -1.34 -3.42
C VAL A 113 -1.21 -2.65 -2.69
N GLU A 114 -2.31 -3.28 -3.08
CA GLU A 114 -2.76 -4.60 -2.62
C GLU A 114 -3.32 -5.36 -3.83
#